data_AF-A0A7W8UDG5-F1
#
_entry.id   AF-A0A7W8UDG5-F1
#
_cell.length_a   1.000
_cell.length_b   1.000
_cell.length_c   1.000
_cell.angle_alpha   90.00
_cell.angle_beta   90.00
_cell.angle_gamma   90.00
#
_symmetry.space_group_name_H-M   'P 1'
#
loop_
_entity.id
_entity.type
_entity.pdbx_description
1 polymer ?
#
loop_
_entity_poly.entity_id
_entity_poly.type
_entity_poly.pdbx_seq_one_letter_code
_entity_poly.pdbx_strand_id
1 'polypeptide(L)'
;MLFQHDPGEPLGAWKTIREDARGLYVEGLLSPGVARAQEVHQLMKAGALDGLSIGFQTVKAKTDRGGVRRILEADLWEISIVTFPMLPSASVSNVKNARFFRDKETELVRTMRRAARMMKL
;
A
#
# COMPACT_ATOMS: atom_id res chain seq x y z
N MET A 1 11.67 -1.02 -1.80
CA MET A 1 10.60 -0.21 -1.15
C MET A 1 10.74 1.18 -1.69
N LEU A 2 9.86 1.58 -2.61
CA LEU A 2 9.93 2.87 -3.29
C LEU A 2 8.91 3.85 -2.72
N PHE A 3 9.06 5.13 -3.04
CA PHE A 3 8.06 6.17 -2.81
C PHE A 3 7.38 6.52 -4.13
N GLN A 4 6.04 6.51 -4.19
CA GLN A 4 5.25 6.96 -5.34
C GLN A 4 5.65 6.35 -6.69
N HIS A 5 6.09 5.08 -6.69
CA HIS A 5 6.60 4.39 -7.89
C HIS A 5 7.86 5.01 -8.52
N ASP A 6 8.55 5.91 -7.82
CA ASP A 6 9.77 6.55 -8.32
C ASP A 6 11.01 5.67 -8.01
N PRO A 7 11.69 5.12 -9.02
CA PRO A 7 12.90 4.32 -8.82
C PRO A 7 14.08 5.13 -8.25
N GLY A 8 14.05 6.46 -8.34
CA GLY A 8 15.03 7.37 -7.74
C GLY A 8 14.83 7.63 -6.24
N GLU A 9 13.71 7.19 -5.66
CA GLU A 9 13.35 7.41 -4.25
C GLU A 9 13.25 6.08 -3.46
N PRO A 10 14.35 5.29 -3.35
CA PRO A 10 14.34 4.09 -2.52
C PRO A 10 14.28 4.46 -1.04
N LEU A 11 13.26 3.95 -0.34
CA LEU A 11 13.04 4.19 1.08
C LEU A 11 13.72 3.17 1.98
N GLY A 12 14.03 1.99 1.43
CA GLY A 12 14.60 0.88 2.19
C GLY A 12 14.34 -0.47 1.55
N ALA A 13 14.34 -1.52 2.38
CA ALA A 13 14.29 -2.90 1.93
C ALA A 13 13.07 -3.64 2.50
N TRP A 14 12.38 -4.39 1.65
CA TRP A 14 11.42 -5.40 2.09
C TRP A 14 12.19 -6.60 2.66
N LYS A 15 11.76 -7.10 3.81
CA LYS A 15 12.36 -8.24 4.53
C LYS A 15 11.48 -9.49 4.43
N THR A 16 10.18 -9.30 4.26
CA THR A 16 9.22 -10.38 4.06
C THR A 16 8.25 -9.96 2.98
N ILE A 17 8.01 -10.88 2.04
CA ILE A 17 6.98 -10.77 1.02
C ILE A 17 6.34 -12.15 0.95
N ARG A 18 5.04 -12.26 1.22
CA ARG A 18 4.31 -13.53 1.15
C ARG A 18 2.84 -13.26 0.86
N GLU A 19 2.20 -14.19 0.18
CA GLU A 19 0.74 -14.18 0.06
C GLU A 19 0.09 -14.81 1.30
N ASP A 20 -1.04 -14.28 1.72
CA ASP A 20 -1.92 -14.86 2.73
C ASP A 20 -3.39 -14.81 2.29
N ALA A 21 -4.30 -15.34 3.11
CA ALA A 21 -5.72 -15.40 2.79
C ALA A 21 -6.38 -14.03 2.51
N ARG A 22 -5.74 -12.91 2.87
CA ARG A 22 -6.21 -11.54 2.58
C ARG A 22 -5.57 -10.94 1.34
N GLY A 23 -4.39 -11.41 0.94
CA GLY A 23 -3.61 -10.90 -0.19
C GLY A 23 -2.10 -10.85 0.09
N LEU A 24 -1.40 -9.97 -0.62
CA LEU A 24 0.06 -9.81 -0.48
C LEU A 24 0.41 -9.08 0.83
N TYR A 25 1.11 -9.79 1.72
CA TYR A 25 1.68 -9.24 2.95
C TYR A 25 3.14 -8.87 2.75
N VAL A 26 3.51 -7.70 3.25
CA VAL A 26 4.89 -7.21 3.24
C VAL A 26 5.32 -6.69 4.61
N GLU A 27 6.57 -6.95 4.98
CA GLU A 27 7.26 -6.30 6.09
C GLU A 27 8.59 -5.77 5.58
N GLY A 28 8.98 -4.57 6.00
CA GLY A 28 10.21 -3.94 5.55
C GLY A 28 10.83 -3.02 6.58
N LEU A 29 12.06 -2.61 6.27
CA LEU A 29 12.85 -1.68 7.06
C LEU A 29 13.17 -0.45 6.21
N LEU A 30 12.77 0.71 6.70
CA LEU A 30 13.21 2.00 6.17
C LEU A 30 14.70 2.19 6.44
N SER A 31 15.45 2.62 5.43
CA SER A 31 16.89 2.82 5.54
C SER A 31 17.22 4.03 6.41
N PRO A 32 17.96 3.86 7.52
CA PRO A 32 18.46 5.00 8.28
C PRO A 32 19.34 5.91 7.42
N GLY A 33 19.23 7.22 7.60
CA GLY A 33 20.02 8.22 6.87
C GLY A 33 19.47 8.62 5.49
N VAL A 34 18.48 7.90 4.94
CA VAL A 34 17.76 8.35 3.75
C VAL A 34 16.71 9.39 4.17
N ALA A 35 16.89 10.64 3.75
CA ALA A 35 16.02 11.76 4.13
C ALA A 35 14.55 11.48 3.81
N ARG A 36 14.25 11.03 2.58
CA ARG A 36 12.88 10.66 2.19
C ARG A 36 12.28 9.58 3.08
N ALA A 37 13.06 8.57 3.45
CA ALA A 37 12.59 7.50 4.33
C ALA A 37 12.19 8.04 5.71
N GLN A 38 12.91 9.04 6.22
CA GLN A 38 12.57 9.73 7.46
C GLN A 38 11.29 10.56 7.34
N GLU A 39 11.13 11.32 6.25
CA GLU A 39 9.90 12.07 5.96
C GLU A 39 8.68 11.15 5.90
N VAL A 40 8.77 10.10 5.08
CA VAL A 40 7.70 9.10 4.91
C VAL A 40 7.38 8.43 6.24
N HIS A 41 8.37 8.10 7.05
CA HIS A 41 8.15 7.57 8.39
C HIS A 41 7.33 8.52 9.28
N GLN A 42 7.65 9.82 9.29
CA GLN A 42 6.88 10.81 10.08
C GLN A 42 5.45 10.96 9.55
N LEU A 43 5.26 10.99 8.23
CA LEU A 43 3.93 11.08 7.61
C LEU A 43 3.07 9.86 7.94
N MET A 44 3.66 8.65 7.93
CA MET A 44 2.94 7.45 8.34
C MET A 44 2.61 7.45 9.82
N LYS A 45 3.52 7.89 10.69
CA LYS A 45 3.26 8.05 12.13
C LYS A 45 2.13 9.05 12.41
N ALA A 46 2.03 10.11 11.62
CA ALA A 46 0.96 11.10 11.72
C ALA A 46 -0.36 10.65 11.07
N GLY A 47 -0.40 9.47 10.42
CA GLY A 47 -1.58 8.97 9.71
C GLY A 47 -1.92 9.70 8.42
N ALA A 48 -1.03 10.60 7.95
CA ALA A 48 -1.18 11.37 6.72
C ALA A 48 -0.82 10.56 5.46
N LEU A 49 -0.08 9.46 5.62
CA LEU A 49 0.32 8.58 4.54
C LEU A 49 0.24 7.13 4.99
N ASP A 50 -0.47 6.28 4.27
CA ASP A 50 -0.56 4.86 4.61
C ASP A 50 -0.85 3.96 3.41
N GLY A 51 -0.87 4.48 2.18
CA GLY A 51 -1.16 3.68 0.99
C GLY A 51 0.00 2.78 0.58
N LEU A 52 -0.35 1.60 0.06
CA LEU A 52 0.58 0.72 -0.63
C LEU A 52 0.09 0.48 -2.07
N SER A 53 1.03 0.35 -2.99
CA SER A 53 0.75 -0.01 -4.37
C SER A 53 1.84 -0.95 -4.90
N ILE A 54 1.50 -1.68 -5.95
CA ILE A 54 2.42 -2.61 -6.61
C ILE A 54 2.42 -2.36 -8.12
N GLY A 55 3.61 -2.46 -8.69
CA GLY A 55 3.85 -2.60 -10.11
C GLY A 55 4.12 -4.06 -10.40
N PHE A 56 3.48 -4.59 -11.43
CA PHE A 56 3.65 -5.98 -11.83
C PHE A 56 3.47 -6.12 -13.34
N GLN A 57 4.10 -7.15 -13.91
CA GLN A 57 3.81 -7.58 -15.26
C GLN A 57 2.73 -8.66 -15.22
N THR A 58 1.69 -8.52 -16.03
CA THR A 58 0.70 -9.60 -16.15
C THR A 58 1.30 -10.75 -16.94
N VAL A 59 1.36 -11.94 -16.33
CA VAL A 59 1.79 -13.18 -16.99
C VAL A 59 0.58 -13.89 -17.61
N LYS A 60 -0.51 -14.00 -16.85
CA LYS A 60 -1.75 -14.64 -17.29
C LYS A 60 -2.97 -13.87 -16.84
N ALA A 61 -3.92 -13.67 -17.73
CA ALA A 61 -5.21 -13.06 -17.42
C ALA A 61 -6.34 -13.71 -18.22
N LYS A 62 -7.57 -13.55 -17.72
CA LYS A 62 -8.80 -13.97 -18.39
C LYS A 62 -9.84 -12.86 -18.27
N THR A 63 -10.48 -12.51 -19.37
CA THR A 63 -11.65 -11.64 -19.36
C THR A 63 -12.90 -12.50 -19.24
N ASP A 64 -13.79 -12.17 -18.30
CA ASP A 64 -15.08 -12.85 -18.20
C ASP A 64 -16.11 -12.32 -19.21
N ARG A 65 -17.28 -12.95 -19.27
CA ARG A 65 -18.36 -12.54 -20.20
C ARG A 65 -18.89 -11.13 -19.92
N GLY A 66 -18.68 -10.61 -18.71
CA GLY A 66 -19.05 -9.25 -18.31
C GLY A 66 -17.96 -8.21 -18.63
N GLY A 67 -16.86 -8.61 -19.26
CA GLY A 67 -15.76 -7.71 -19.62
C GLY A 67 -14.75 -7.46 -18.49
N VAL A 68 -14.90 -8.10 -17.33
CA VAL A 68 -13.94 -7.91 -16.23
C VAL A 68 -12.68 -8.73 -16.51
N ARG A 69 -11.55 -8.03 -16.61
CA ARG A 69 -10.22 -8.66 -16.75
C ARG A 69 -9.73 -9.12 -15.38
N ARG A 70 -9.56 -10.43 -15.22
CA ARG A 70 -9.00 -11.07 -14.03
C ARG A 70 -7.55 -11.46 -14.30
N ILE A 71 -6.64 -10.95 -13.49
CA ILE A 71 -5.24 -11.36 -13.51
C ILE A 71 -5.14 -12.66 -12.70
N LEU A 72 -4.67 -13.72 -13.35
CA LEU A 72 -4.53 -15.05 -12.76
C LEU A 72 -3.10 -15.30 -12.28
N GLU A 73 -2.13 -14.64 -12.93
CA GLU A 73 -0.72 -14.74 -12.60
C GLU A 73 -0.04 -13.41 -12.95
N ALA A 74 0.75 -12.90 -12.02
CA ALA A 74 1.48 -11.66 -12.13
C ALA A 74 2.90 -11.84 -11.62
N ASP A 75 3.85 -11.27 -12.34
CA ASP A 75 5.23 -11.14 -11.88
C ASP A 75 5.39 -9.81 -11.16
N LEU A 76 5.71 -9.87 -9.87
CA LEU A 76 5.79 -8.70 -9.00
C LEU A 76 7.10 -7.94 -9.24
N TRP A 77 7.01 -6.70 -9.68
CA TRP A 77 8.18 -5.90 -10.03
C TRP A 77 8.59 -4.96 -8.91
N GLU A 78 7.63 -4.25 -8.32
CA GLU A 78 7.93 -3.29 -7.27
C GLU A 78 6.78 -3.15 -6.27
N ILE A 79 7.10 -2.58 -5.12
CA ILE A 79 6.15 -2.25 -4.06
C ILE A 79 6.53 -0.88 -3.51
N SER A 80 5.55 0.02 -3.54
CA SER A 80 5.68 1.43 -3.20
C SER A 80 4.78 1.83 -2.04
N ILE A 81 5.26 2.77 -1.22
CA ILE A 81 4.41 3.57 -0.34
C ILE A 81 3.87 4.75 -1.17
N VAL A 82 2.55 4.93 -1.19
CA VAL A 82 1.86 5.89 -2.05
C VAL A 82 0.80 6.69 -1.32
N THR A 83 0.47 7.88 -1.82
CA THR A 83 -0.63 8.68 -1.27
C THR A 83 -1.99 8.12 -1.66
N PHE A 84 -2.13 7.66 -2.90
CA PHE A 84 -3.38 7.19 -3.47
C PHE A 84 -3.21 5.78 -4.06
N PRO A 85 -3.50 4.73 -3.28
CA PRO A 85 -3.39 3.37 -3.78
C PRO A 85 -4.51 3.06 -4.77
N MET A 86 -4.20 2.31 -5.82
CA MET A 86 -5.22 1.84 -6.77
C MET A 86 -6.21 0.88 -6.10
N LEU A 87 -5.73 0.07 -5.16
CA LEU A 87 -6.56 -0.77 -4.30
C LEU A 87 -6.73 -0.12 -2.92
N PRO A 88 -7.93 0.35 -2.52
CA PRO A 88 -8.14 1.07 -1.25
C PRO A 88 -7.88 0.24 0.03
N SER A 89 -7.66 -1.07 -0.08
CA SER A 89 -7.25 -1.94 1.04
C SER A 89 -5.76 -2.16 1.14
N ALA A 90 -4.98 -1.80 0.12
CA ALA A 90 -3.54 -1.86 0.18
C ALA A 90 -3.03 -0.70 1.05
N SER A 91 -2.76 -1.00 2.32
CA SER A 91 -2.34 0.01 3.28
C SER A 91 -1.33 -0.51 4.31
N VAL A 92 -0.49 0.39 4.81
CA VAL A 92 0.43 0.16 5.92
C VAL A 92 -0.38 0.04 7.21
N SER A 93 -0.41 -1.16 7.77
CA SER A 93 -1.19 -1.47 8.97
C SER A 93 -0.45 -1.21 10.28
N ASN A 94 0.88 -1.12 10.24
CA ASN A 94 1.72 -0.89 11.42
C ASN A 94 3.04 -0.18 11.03
N VAL A 95 3.52 0.69 11.92
CA VAL A 95 4.79 1.40 11.84
C VAL A 95 5.39 1.40 13.25
N LYS A 96 6.60 0.85 13.40
CA LYS A 96 7.26 0.74 14.71
C LYS A 96 7.47 2.14 15.31
N ASN A 97 7.27 2.27 16.62
CA ASN A 97 7.31 3.55 17.35
C ASN A 97 6.30 4.60 16.87
N ALA A 98 5.29 4.23 16.08
CA ALA A 98 4.07 5.00 16.01
C ALA A 98 3.31 4.78 17.32
N ARG A 99 3.03 5.85 18.06
CA ARG A 99 1.78 5.87 18.82
C ARG A 99 0.72 5.88 17.75
N PHE A 100 0.20 4.72 17.36
CA PHE A 100 -1.07 4.69 16.67
C PHE A 100 -2.05 5.29 17.66
N PHE A 101 -2.29 6.59 17.54
CA PHE A 101 -3.61 7.11 17.79
C PHE A 101 -4.47 6.44 16.73
N ARG A 102 -4.86 5.18 16.96
CA ARG A 102 -6.09 4.60 16.43
C ARG A 102 -7.19 5.37 17.14
N ASP A 103 -7.31 6.64 16.78
CA ASP A 103 -8.43 7.43 17.16
C ASP A 103 -9.61 6.80 16.43
N LYS A 104 -10.58 6.29 17.20
CA LYS A 104 -11.81 5.69 16.66
C LYS A 104 -12.47 6.62 15.65
N GLU A 105 -12.30 7.93 15.82
CA GLU A 105 -12.80 8.96 14.92
C GLU A 105 -12.14 8.89 13.53
N THR A 106 -10.82 8.67 13.45
CA THR A 106 -10.10 8.53 12.17
C THR A 106 -10.49 7.23 11.45
N GLU A 107 -10.71 6.14 12.21
CA GLU A 107 -11.16 4.86 11.65
C GLU A 107 -12.60 4.93 11.12
N LEU A 108 -13.48 5.67 11.81
CA LEU A 108 -14.83 5.99 11.33
C LEU A 108 -14.77 6.82 10.04
N VAL A 109 -13.99 7.90 10.00
CA VAL A 109 -13.85 8.75 8.80
C VAL A 109 -13.31 7.95 7.61
N ARG A 110 -12.34 7.07 7.81
CA ARG A 110 -11.82 6.18 6.76
C ARG A 110 -12.89 5.21 6.27
N THR A 111 -13.69 4.65 7.18
CA THR A 111 -14.80 3.75 6.86
C THR A 111 -15.89 4.47 6.06
N MET A 112 -16.25 5.69 6.47
CA MET A 112 -17.23 6.52 5.76
C MET A 112 -16.72 6.93 4.37
N ARG A 113 -15.44 7.30 4.22
CA ARG A 113 -14.83 7.59 2.91
C ARG A 113 -14.83 6.37 1.99
N ARG A 114 -14.59 5.16 2.53
CA ARG A 114 -14.74 3.91 1.78
C ARG A 114 -16.17 3.69 1.31
N ALA A 115 -17.13 3.78 2.23
CA ALA A 115 -18.55 3.59 1.92
C ALA A 115 -19.03 4.58 0.85
N ALA A 116 -18.70 5.87 0.99
CA ALA A 116 -19.08 6.90 0.04
C ALA A 116 -18.49 6.68 -1.37
N ARG A 117 -17.30 6.08 -1.50
CA ARG A 117 -16.72 5.72 -2.81
C ARG A 117 -17.33 4.46 -3.40
N MET A 118 -17.74 3.50 -2.56
CA MET A 118 -18.44 2.29 -3.01
C MET A 118 -19.87 2.59 -3.50
N MET A 119 -20.50 3.64 -2.98
CA MET A 119 -21.84 4.10 -3.40
C MET A 119 -21.84 4.96 -4.67
N LYS A 120 -20.67 5.25 -5.27
CA LYS A 120 -20.53 6.00 -6.53
C LYS A 120 -20.29 5.11 -7.76
N LEU A 121 -20.47 3.80 -7.61
CA LEU A 121 -20.63 2.83 -8.71
C LEU A 121 -22.12 2.48 -8.83
#